data_AF-A0A3B9ZZ75-F1
#
_entry.id   AF-A0A3B9ZZ75-F1
#
_cell.length_a   1.000
_cell.length_b   1.000
_cell.length_c   1.000
_cell.angle_alpha   90.00
_cell.angle_beta   90.00
_cell.angle_gamma   90.00
#
_symmetry.space_group_name_H-M   'P 1'
#
loop_
_entity.id
_entity.type
_entity.pdbx_description
1 polymer ?
#
loop_
_entity_poly.entity_id
_entity_poly.type
_entity_poly.pdbx_seq_one_letter_code
_entity_poly.pdbx_strand_id
1 'polypeptide(L)'
;MDKPGALKLIESSGLPKDVKWYFVKIIGRKAHSALKAGLKKNPAGLTANINRLLTSGSKILGCSKDEVLFITGFNKNDMAPERFEAALAEIRAVVFLRREGFSDLKLIARNAGTSADISGVRDRQNYVFEVCCIQAYDKMSSVDYLELKYDKKKRQLNSSRKKCGCKRGGLVFAATPSDFEGCADEADLLELAGELCAKKNIPALTYICLLSGNKGSVFPEWAVPGSGGV
;
A
#
# COMPACT_ATOMS: atom_id res chain seq x y z
N MET A 1 21.26 4.03 17.44
CA MET A 1 21.54 5.46 17.19
C MET A 1 20.82 6.30 18.23
N ASP A 2 21.43 7.38 18.70
CA ASP A 2 20.80 8.30 19.64
C ASP A 2 19.79 9.24 18.95
N LYS A 3 18.97 9.93 19.74
CA LYS A 3 17.92 10.83 19.21
C LYS A 3 18.51 11.99 18.39
N PRO A 4 19.57 12.71 18.83
CA PRO A 4 20.18 13.77 18.04
C PRO A 4 20.71 13.29 16.68
N GLY A 5 21.38 12.13 16.63
CA GLY A 5 21.86 11.55 15.38
C GLY A 5 20.73 11.24 14.39
N ALA A 6 19.63 10.67 14.87
CA ALA A 6 18.47 10.38 14.02
C ALA A 6 17.82 11.66 13.47
N LEU A 7 17.72 12.72 14.27
CA LEU A 7 17.17 14.02 13.83
C LEU A 7 18.02 14.65 12.73
N LYS A 8 19.36 14.69 12.91
CA LYS A 8 20.28 15.22 11.91
C LYS A 8 20.17 14.48 10.58
N LEU A 9 20.05 13.15 10.61
CA LEU A 9 19.85 12.35 9.40
C LEU A 9 18.54 12.64 8.69
N ILE A 10 17.44 12.81 9.44
CA ILE A 10 16.15 13.18 8.84
C ILE A 10 16.27 14.54 8.15
N GLU A 11 16.86 15.53 8.82
CA GLU A 11 17.04 16.88 8.27
C GLU A 11 17.88 16.87 7.00
N SER A 12 18.97 16.11 6.97
CA SER A 12 19.85 15.98 5.80
C SER A 12 19.33 15.02 4.72
N SER A 13 18.23 14.31 4.95
CA SER A 13 17.71 13.32 4.00
C SER A 13 17.13 13.96 2.73
N GLY A 14 16.91 13.15 1.69
CA GLY A 14 16.23 13.59 0.46
C GLY A 14 14.70 13.73 0.58
N LEU A 15 14.12 13.48 1.76
CA LEU A 15 12.66 13.47 1.95
C LEU A 15 12.02 14.85 1.74
N PRO A 16 10.73 14.90 1.34
CA PRO A 16 9.93 16.12 1.36
C PRO A 16 9.96 16.83 2.72
N LYS A 17 9.91 18.16 2.70
CA LYS A 17 10.00 19.00 3.91
C LYS A 17 8.95 18.61 4.96
N ASP A 18 7.71 18.39 4.54
CA ASP A 18 6.63 18.04 5.45
C ASP A 18 6.76 16.62 6.02
N VAL A 19 7.34 15.69 5.26
CA VAL A 19 7.63 14.33 5.74
C VAL A 19 8.76 14.36 6.78
N LYS A 20 9.81 15.17 6.54
CA LYS A 20 10.87 15.40 7.53
C LYS A 20 10.29 15.95 8.83
N TRP A 21 9.45 16.98 8.73
CA TRP A 21 8.78 17.58 9.89
C TRP A 21 7.94 16.54 10.65
N TYR A 22 7.18 15.72 9.93
CA TYR A 22 6.39 14.64 10.52
C TYR A 22 7.27 13.64 11.30
N PHE A 23 8.42 13.22 10.75
CA PHE A 23 9.33 12.28 11.41
C PHE A 23 9.95 12.87 12.68
N VAL A 24 10.36 14.14 12.65
CA VAL A 24 10.88 14.85 13.81
C VAL A 24 9.84 14.83 14.95
N LYS A 25 8.56 15.09 14.63
CA LYS A 25 7.47 15.05 15.61
C LYS A 25 7.24 13.63 16.15
N ILE A 26 7.22 12.61 15.30
CA ILE A 26 7.00 11.21 15.70
C ILE A 26 8.10 10.71 16.64
N ILE A 27 9.37 11.01 16.38
CA ILE A 27 10.48 10.62 17.25
C ILE A 27 10.32 11.19 18.66
N GLY A 28 9.83 12.42 18.78
CA GLY A 28 9.61 13.10 20.05
C GLY A 28 8.44 12.59 20.89
N ARG A 29 7.52 11.80 20.30
CA ARG A 29 6.31 11.32 20.99
C ARG A 29 6.61 10.20 21.97
N LYS A 30 5.79 10.04 23.01
CA LYS A 30 5.88 8.91 23.96
C LYS A 30 5.40 7.60 23.35
N ALA A 31 4.26 7.62 22.65
CA ALA A 31 3.63 6.44 22.05
C ALA A 31 4.62 5.64 21.17
N HIS A 32 4.46 4.31 21.20
CA HIS A 32 5.19 3.40 20.32
C HIS A 32 4.49 3.31 18.96
N SER A 33 5.25 3.25 17.88
CA SER A 33 4.74 2.98 16.53
C SER A 33 5.80 2.28 15.70
N ALA A 34 5.40 1.55 14.67
CA ALA A 34 6.32 0.88 13.73
C ALA A 34 7.28 1.90 13.09
N LEU A 35 6.76 3.02 12.60
CA LEU A 35 7.57 4.13 12.10
C LEU A 35 8.62 4.62 13.10
N LYS A 36 8.23 4.84 14.37
CA LYS A 36 9.17 5.28 15.40
C LYS A 36 10.22 4.21 15.71
N ALA A 37 9.83 2.94 15.75
CA ALA A 37 10.76 1.83 15.94
C ALA A 37 11.77 1.75 14.78
N GLY A 38 11.30 1.85 13.53
CA GLY A 38 12.15 1.88 12.35
C GLY A 38 13.13 3.06 12.34
N LEU A 39 12.66 4.26 12.70
CA LEU A 39 13.51 5.44 12.82
C LEU A 39 14.58 5.32 13.92
N LYS A 40 14.34 4.50 14.96
CA LYS A 40 15.35 4.22 16.00
C LYS A 40 16.35 3.14 15.57
N LYS A 41 15.85 2.10 14.89
CA LYS A 41 16.64 0.93 14.46
C LYS A 41 17.58 1.29 13.29
N ASN A 42 17.04 1.85 12.22
CA ASN A 42 17.77 2.14 10.98
C ASN A 42 17.23 3.41 10.29
N PRO A 43 17.49 4.62 10.84
CA PRO A 43 16.96 5.87 10.29
C PRO A 43 17.45 6.14 8.85
N ALA A 44 18.72 5.83 8.55
CA ALA A 44 19.29 6.06 7.23
C ALA A 44 18.61 5.17 6.17
N GLY A 45 18.49 3.86 6.43
CA GLY A 45 17.82 2.93 5.53
C GLY A 45 16.35 3.28 5.33
N LEU A 46 15.64 3.58 6.42
CA LEU A 46 14.22 3.93 6.36
C LEU A 46 13.96 5.20 5.55
N THR A 47 14.71 6.28 5.83
CA THR A 47 14.55 7.55 5.11
C THR A 47 14.91 7.42 3.63
N ALA A 48 15.94 6.64 3.29
CA ALA A 48 16.31 6.36 1.91
C ALA A 48 15.22 5.55 1.17
N ASN A 49 14.66 4.53 1.81
CA ASN A 49 13.61 3.70 1.23
C ASN A 49 12.31 4.49 1.00
N ILE A 50 11.88 5.29 1.97
CA ILE A 50 10.71 6.16 1.83
C ILE A 50 10.96 7.20 0.73
N ASN A 51 12.14 7.82 0.68
CA ASN A 51 12.47 8.77 -0.39
C ASN A 51 12.39 8.11 -1.77
N ARG A 52 12.90 6.88 -1.92
CA ARG A 52 12.81 6.12 -3.17
C ARG A 52 11.36 5.82 -3.54
N LEU A 53 10.55 5.38 -2.58
CA LEU A 53 9.14 5.09 -2.77
C LEU A 53 8.37 6.33 -3.25
N LEU A 54 8.52 7.47 -2.56
CA LEU A 54 7.86 8.73 -2.94
C LEU A 54 8.34 9.23 -4.30
N THR A 55 9.62 9.06 -4.62
CA THR A 55 10.17 9.40 -5.95
C THR A 55 9.56 8.53 -7.06
N SER A 56 9.42 7.24 -6.84
CA SER A 56 8.79 6.34 -7.82
C SER A 56 7.29 6.62 -7.96
N GLY A 57 6.58 6.78 -6.84
CA GLY A 57 5.15 7.09 -6.83
C GLY A 57 4.82 8.41 -7.53
N SER A 58 5.60 9.46 -7.28
CA SER A 58 5.39 10.78 -7.89
C SER A 58 5.53 10.75 -9.41
N LYS A 59 6.55 10.03 -9.91
CA LYS A 59 6.73 9.80 -11.35
C LYS A 59 5.55 9.06 -11.99
N ILE A 60 5.03 8.03 -11.32
CA ILE A 60 3.91 7.22 -11.84
C ILE A 60 2.61 8.04 -11.85
N LEU A 61 2.38 8.82 -10.80
CA LEU A 61 1.16 9.61 -10.62
C LEU A 61 1.23 10.99 -11.31
N GLY A 62 2.36 11.34 -11.93
CA GLY A 62 2.53 12.61 -12.63
C GLY A 62 2.46 13.84 -11.73
N CYS A 63 2.90 13.73 -10.48
CA CYS A 63 2.91 14.84 -9.51
C CYS A 63 4.32 15.07 -8.94
N SER A 64 4.49 16.11 -8.12
CA SER A 64 5.75 16.33 -7.43
C SER A 64 5.96 15.35 -6.27
N LYS A 65 7.21 15.11 -5.91
CA LYS A 65 7.56 14.28 -4.74
C LYS A 65 7.04 14.88 -3.43
N ASP A 66 6.91 16.20 -3.36
CA ASP A 66 6.39 16.90 -2.18
C ASP A 66 4.88 16.70 -2.03
N GLU A 67 4.14 16.43 -3.11
CA GLU A 67 2.68 16.27 -3.12
C GLU A 67 2.22 14.81 -3.04
N VAL A 68 3.04 13.86 -3.49
CA VAL A 68 2.63 12.46 -3.71
C VAL A 68 2.01 11.80 -2.49
N LEU A 69 2.46 12.13 -1.28
CA LEU A 69 1.85 11.58 -0.07
C LEU A 69 0.50 12.25 0.23
N PHE A 70 0.34 13.54 -0.05
CA PHE A 70 -0.87 14.31 0.26
C PHE A 70 -2.05 13.97 -0.65
N ILE A 71 -1.79 13.57 -1.89
CA ILE A 71 -2.83 13.13 -2.82
C ILE A 71 -3.51 11.81 -2.39
N THR A 72 -2.94 11.06 -1.44
CA THR A 72 -3.60 9.94 -0.73
C THR A 72 -4.69 10.42 0.28
N GLY A 73 -4.78 11.73 0.50
CA GLY A 73 -5.56 12.31 1.59
C GLY A 73 -4.87 12.23 2.95
N PHE A 74 -3.55 11.96 3.00
CA PHE A 74 -2.75 12.12 4.20
C PHE A 74 -2.74 13.58 4.66
N ASN A 75 -3.00 13.81 5.95
CA ASN A 75 -2.89 15.12 6.57
C ASN A 75 -1.65 15.14 7.45
N LYS A 76 -0.67 16.00 7.14
CA LYS A 76 0.56 16.11 7.95
C LYS A 76 0.30 16.48 9.41
N ASN A 77 -0.83 17.10 9.74
CA ASN A 77 -1.17 17.44 11.12
C ASN A 77 -1.84 16.27 11.86
N ASP A 78 -2.30 15.24 11.14
CA ASP A 78 -2.81 14.01 11.74
C ASP A 78 -1.62 13.13 12.14
N MET A 79 -1.32 13.15 13.44
CA MET A 79 -0.18 12.44 14.02
C MET A 79 -0.48 11.00 14.41
N ALA A 80 -1.63 10.45 13.98
CA ALA A 80 -1.96 9.04 14.12
C ALA A 80 -1.03 8.22 13.20
N PRO A 81 -0.12 7.39 13.73
CA PRO A 81 0.89 6.69 12.93
C PRO A 81 0.30 5.83 11.81
N GLU A 82 -0.89 5.28 12.04
CA GLU A 82 -1.60 4.39 11.11
C GLU A 82 -2.01 5.13 9.83
N ARG A 83 -2.19 6.46 9.89
CA ARG A 83 -2.53 7.30 8.73
C ARG A 83 -1.35 7.46 7.79
N PHE A 84 -0.15 7.60 8.33
CA PHE A 84 1.07 7.64 7.54
C PHE A 84 1.35 6.28 6.90
N GLU A 85 1.20 5.19 7.66
CA GLU A 85 1.33 3.83 7.12
C GLU A 85 0.31 3.54 6.01
N ALA A 86 -0.95 3.95 6.19
CA ALA A 86 -1.97 3.80 5.15
C ALA A 86 -1.61 4.55 3.86
N ALA A 87 -1.13 5.80 3.97
CA ALA A 87 -0.67 6.55 2.82
C ALA A 87 0.53 5.88 2.13
N LEU A 88 1.50 5.35 2.88
CA LEU A 88 2.60 4.57 2.32
C LEU A 88 2.12 3.28 1.63
N ALA A 89 1.12 2.60 2.18
CA ALA A 89 0.53 1.41 1.57
C ALA A 89 -0.05 1.72 0.19
N GLU A 90 -0.77 2.84 0.04
CA GLU A 90 -1.32 3.29 -1.24
C GLU A 90 -0.22 3.57 -2.26
N ILE A 91 0.85 4.28 -1.87
CA ILE A 91 1.98 4.54 -2.78
C ILE A 91 2.73 3.26 -3.15
N ARG A 92 2.91 2.32 -2.20
CA ARG A 92 3.48 0.99 -2.49
C ARG A 92 2.61 0.22 -3.48
N ALA A 93 1.29 0.25 -3.31
CA ALA A 93 0.34 -0.38 -4.23
C ALA A 93 0.45 0.21 -5.64
N VAL A 94 0.54 1.54 -5.78
CA VAL A 94 0.76 2.19 -7.09
C VAL A 94 2.05 1.70 -7.76
N VAL A 95 3.17 1.67 -7.01
CA VAL A 95 4.45 1.20 -7.56
C VAL A 95 4.41 -0.28 -7.95
N PHE A 96 3.76 -1.12 -7.14
CA PHE A 96 3.55 -2.52 -7.45
C PHE A 96 2.71 -2.69 -8.73
N LEU A 97 1.53 -2.05 -8.80
CA LEU A 97 0.64 -2.14 -9.96
C LEU A 97 1.32 -1.67 -11.26
N ARG A 98 2.20 -0.66 -11.17
CA ARG A 98 2.98 -0.23 -12.35
C ARG A 98 3.93 -1.33 -12.85
N ARG A 99 4.54 -2.11 -11.95
CA ARG A 99 5.39 -3.27 -12.29
C ARG A 99 4.54 -4.41 -12.87
N GLU A 100 3.33 -4.58 -12.35
CA GLU A 100 2.29 -5.44 -12.92
C GLU A 100 1.70 -4.88 -14.24
N GLY A 101 2.40 -4.01 -14.98
CA GLY A 101 1.97 -3.56 -16.31
C GLY A 101 0.74 -2.66 -16.36
N PHE A 102 0.26 -2.10 -15.24
CA PHE A 102 -0.82 -1.13 -15.28
C PHE A 102 -0.35 0.26 -15.78
N SER A 103 -1.21 0.91 -16.55
CA SER A 103 -1.13 2.31 -16.99
C SER A 103 -2.24 3.15 -16.37
N ASP A 104 -2.18 4.47 -16.59
CA ASP A 104 -3.20 5.44 -16.16
C ASP A 104 -3.59 5.31 -14.68
N LEU A 105 -2.60 4.99 -13.84
CA LEU A 105 -2.78 4.83 -12.41
C LEU A 105 -3.13 6.18 -11.78
N LYS A 106 -4.22 6.21 -11.03
CA LYS A 106 -4.71 7.39 -10.32
C LYS A 106 -5.15 7.01 -8.91
N LEU A 107 -4.84 7.87 -7.95
CA LEU A 107 -5.48 7.81 -6.64
C LEU A 107 -6.87 8.42 -6.76
N ILE A 108 -7.85 7.81 -6.09
CA ILE A 108 -9.22 8.29 -6.11
C ILE A 108 -9.47 9.12 -4.85
N ALA A 109 -9.89 10.37 -5.04
CA ALA A 109 -10.13 11.27 -3.93
C ALA A 109 -11.30 10.79 -3.06
N ARG A 110 -11.17 10.95 -1.73
CA ARG A 110 -12.18 10.49 -0.75
C ARG A 110 -13.57 11.12 -0.94
N ASN A 111 -13.65 12.28 -1.57
CA ASN A 111 -14.91 12.98 -1.87
C ASN A 111 -15.57 12.52 -3.18
N ALA A 112 -14.96 11.63 -3.95
CA ALA A 112 -15.51 11.11 -5.21
C ALA A 112 -16.71 10.16 -5.01
N GLY A 113 -17.18 10.00 -3.77
CA GLY A 113 -18.32 9.15 -3.44
C GLY A 113 -18.08 7.65 -3.64
N THR A 114 -16.83 7.22 -3.90
CA THR A 114 -16.42 5.82 -4.04
C THR A 114 -15.41 5.47 -2.94
N SER A 115 -15.27 4.18 -2.60
CA SER A 115 -14.34 3.75 -1.56
C SER A 115 -13.01 3.25 -2.09
N ALA A 116 -12.90 3.00 -3.41
CA ALA A 116 -11.66 2.53 -4.00
C ALA A 116 -10.59 3.59 -3.83
N ASP A 117 -9.37 3.13 -3.56
CA ASP A 117 -8.23 4.01 -3.31
C ASP A 117 -7.48 4.29 -4.62
N ILE A 118 -7.47 3.34 -5.57
CA ILE A 118 -6.72 3.42 -6.83
C ILE A 118 -7.59 2.98 -8.01
N SER A 119 -7.43 3.63 -9.15
CA SER A 119 -7.87 3.13 -10.46
C SER A 119 -6.68 2.96 -11.40
N GLY A 120 -6.78 2.05 -12.36
CA GLY A 120 -5.78 1.88 -13.41
C GLY A 120 -6.32 1.11 -14.61
N VAL A 121 -5.52 1.05 -15.66
CA VAL A 121 -5.82 0.33 -16.90
C VAL A 121 -4.78 -0.75 -17.12
N ARG A 122 -5.21 -1.96 -17.46
CA ARG A 122 -4.34 -3.03 -17.97
C ARG A 122 -5.07 -3.75 -19.08
N ASP A 123 -4.38 -3.99 -20.19
CA ASP A 123 -4.93 -4.67 -21.36
C ASP A 123 -6.25 -4.07 -21.87
N ARG A 124 -6.31 -2.74 -21.91
CA ARG A 124 -7.51 -1.93 -22.29
C ARG A 124 -8.72 -2.13 -21.37
N GLN A 125 -8.55 -2.76 -20.21
CA GLN A 125 -9.59 -2.97 -19.22
C GLN A 125 -9.35 -2.05 -18.02
N ASN A 126 -10.41 -1.45 -17.53
CA ASN A 126 -10.37 -0.66 -16.30
C ASN A 126 -10.36 -1.57 -15.08
N TYR A 127 -9.64 -1.15 -14.04
CA TYR A 127 -9.58 -1.79 -12.73
C TYR A 127 -9.71 -0.74 -11.63
N VAL A 128 -10.29 -1.16 -10.51
CA VAL A 128 -10.30 -0.40 -9.26
C VAL A 128 -9.72 -1.23 -8.13
N PHE A 129 -9.00 -0.60 -7.21
CA PHE A 129 -8.32 -1.29 -6.13
C PHE A 129 -8.66 -0.65 -4.79
N GLU A 130 -8.84 -1.52 -3.80
CA GLU A 130 -8.92 -1.15 -2.39
C GLU A 130 -7.62 -1.56 -1.72
N VAL A 131 -6.97 -0.60 -1.07
CA VAL A 131 -5.73 -0.81 -0.34
C VAL A 131 -6.04 -0.97 1.14
N CYS A 132 -5.37 -1.91 1.79
CA CYS A 132 -5.47 -2.15 3.20
C CYS A 132 -4.06 -2.27 3.78
N CYS A 133 -3.70 -1.31 4.63
CA CYS A 133 -2.51 -1.42 5.46
C CYS A 133 -2.74 -2.51 6.51
N ILE A 134 -1.83 -3.46 6.60
CA ILE A 134 -1.83 -4.56 7.56
C ILE A 134 -0.66 -4.38 8.51
N GLN A 135 -0.91 -4.54 9.80
CA GLN A 135 0.12 -4.68 10.82
C GLN A 135 0.18 -6.14 11.26
N ALA A 136 1.37 -6.63 11.62
CA ALA A 136 1.53 -7.97 12.16
C ALA A 136 0.56 -8.18 13.34
N TYR A 137 -0.13 -9.32 13.34
CA TYR A 137 -1.11 -9.66 14.37
C TYR A 137 -0.81 -11.07 14.86
N ASP A 138 -0.32 -11.16 16.09
CA ASP A 138 0.29 -12.33 16.71
C ASP A 138 -0.73 -13.32 17.30
N LYS A 139 -2.01 -12.96 17.36
CA LYS A 139 -3.06 -13.76 18.02
C LYS A 139 -3.81 -14.74 17.11
N MET A 140 -3.50 -14.78 15.80
CA MET A 140 -4.08 -15.74 14.87
C MET A 140 -3.17 -15.97 13.66
N SER A 141 -3.51 -16.96 12.83
CA SER A 141 -2.79 -17.21 11.58
C SER A 141 -2.91 -16.02 10.62
N SER A 142 -1.93 -15.88 9.72
CA SER A 142 -1.93 -14.84 8.69
C SER A 142 -3.17 -14.93 7.77
N VAL A 143 -3.60 -16.15 7.43
CA VAL A 143 -4.79 -16.39 6.59
C VAL A 143 -6.06 -15.92 7.29
N ASP A 144 -6.26 -16.27 8.56
CA ASP A 144 -7.43 -15.86 9.33
C ASP A 144 -7.50 -14.34 9.48
N TYR A 145 -6.33 -13.71 9.69
CA TYR A 145 -6.27 -12.26 9.77
C TYR A 145 -6.61 -11.60 8.43
N LEU A 146 -6.09 -12.13 7.32
CA LEU A 146 -6.42 -11.66 5.98
C LEU A 146 -7.90 -11.83 5.65
N GLU A 147 -8.52 -12.94 6.06
CA GLU A 147 -9.96 -13.18 5.90
C GLU A 147 -10.80 -12.08 6.56
N LEU A 148 -10.48 -11.70 7.81
CA LEU A 148 -11.18 -10.61 8.50
C LEU A 148 -11.08 -9.29 7.74
N LYS A 149 -9.92 -9.00 7.14
CA LYS A 149 -9.73 -7.78 6.33
C LYS A 149 -10.45 -7.87 5.00
N TYR A 150 -10.42 -9.03 4.36
CA TYR A 150 -11.07 -9.31 3.10
C TYR A 150 -12.57 -9.03 3.15
N ASP A 151 -13.30 -9.51 4.16
CA ASP A 151 -14.76 -9.34 4.21
C ASP A 151 -15.19 -7.87 4.34
N LYS A 152 -14.37 -7.04 4.98
CA LYS A 152 -14.57 -5.59 5.00
C LYS A 152 -14.27 -4.97 3.63
N LYS A 153 -13.10 -5.27 3.07
CA LYS A 153 -12.57 -4.64 1.86
C LYS A 153 -13.30 -5.08 0.59
N LYS A 154 -13.81 -6.31 0.52
CA LYS A 154 -14.64 -6.82 -0.59
C LYS A 154 -15.91 -5.99 -0.78
N ARG A 155 -16.59 -5.61 0.32
CA ARG A 155 -17.81 -4.79 0.27
C ARG A 155 -17.54 -3.41 -0.30
N GLN A 156 -16.40 -2.83 0.09
CA GLN A 156 -15.91 -1.56 -0.43
C GLN A 156 -15.60 -1.68 -1.94
N LEU A 157 -14.83 -2.69 -2.34
CA LEU A 157 -14.48 -2.93 -3.74
C LEU A 157 -15.72 -3.10 -4.63
N ASN A 158 -16.71 -3.90 -4.20
CA ASN A 158 -17.93 -4.12 -4.97
C ASN A 158 -18.77 -2.84 -5.11
N SER A 159 -18.81 -2.02 -4.06
CA SER A 159 -19.47 -0.71 -4.12
C SER A 159 -18.79 0.22 -5.13
N SER A 160 -17.45 0.24 -5.12
CA SER A 160 -16.63 1.02 -6.06
C SER A 160 -16.78 0.54 -7.50
N ARG A 161 -16.77 -0.78 -7.74
CA ARG A 161 -17.03 -1.39 -9.05
C ARG A 161 -18.36 -0.95 -9.63
N LYS A 162 -19.43 -1.01 -8.83
CA LYS A 162 -20.77 -0.56 -9.26
C LYS A 162 -20.78 0.92 -9.64
N LYS A 163 -20.17 1.78 -8.82
CA LYS A 163 -20.13 3.24 -9.05
C LYS A 163 -19.29 3.63 -10.26
N CYS A 164 -18.17 2.94 -10.48
CA CYS A 164 -17.25 3.21 -11.58
C CYS A 164 -17.61 2.45 -12.88
N GLY A 165 -18.69 1.66 -12.90
CA GLY A 165 -19.04 0.80 -14.05
C GLY A 165 -17.98 -0.23 -14.40
N CYS A 166 -17.16 -0.64 -13.42
CA CYS A 166 -15.99 -1.49 -13.60
C CYS A 166 -16.25 -2.91 -13.08
N LYS A 167 -15.97 -3.94 -13.89
CA LYS A 167 -16.15 -5.34 -13.47
C LYS A 167 -14.94 -5.89 -12.69
N ARG A 168 -13.73 -5.42 -13.02
CA ARG A 168 -12.47 -5.93 -12.47
C ARG A 168 -12.03 -5.10 -11.29
N GLY A 169 -11.25 -5.71 -10.40
CA GLY A 169 -10.63 -4.98 -9.31
C GLY A 169 -9.88 -5.85 -8.34
N GLY A 170 -9.07 -5.24 -7.51
CA GLY A 170 -8.21 -5.96 -6.58
C GLY A 170 -8.28 -5.45 -5.15
N LEU A 171 -7.90 -6.32 -4.23
CA LEU A 171 -7.66 -6.00 -2.83
C LEU A 171 -6.15 -6.07 -2.61
N VAL A 172 -5.54 -4.94 -2.27
CA VAL A 172 -4.11 -4.84 -2.02
C VAL A 172 -3.86 -4.77 -0.53
N PHE A 173 -3.22 -5.79 0.01
CA PHE A 173 -2.86 -5.88 1.42
C PHE A 173 -1.37 -5.61 1.58
N ALA A 174 -1.02 -4.45 2.13
CA ALA A 174 0.37 -4.06 2.35
C ALA A 174 0.75 -4.25 3.81
N ALA A 175 1.60 -5.24 4.08
CA ALA A 175 2.14 -5.51 5.40
C ALA A 175 3.21 -4.46 5.75
N THR A 176 3.08 -3.90 6.96
CA THR A 176 4.03 -2.99 7.61
C THR A 176 4.67 -2.01 6.61
N PRO A 177 3.92 -1.02 6.10
CA PRO A 177 4.35 -0.17 4.99
C PRO A 177 5.68 0.57 5.19
N SER A 178 6.03 0.89 6.44
CA SER A 178 7.33 1.45 6.83
C SER A 178 8.47 0.45 6.92
N ASP A 179 8.20 -0.85 6.93
CA ASP A 179 9.21 -1.90 6.97
C ASP A 179 9.50 -2.42 5.55
N PHE A 180 10.67 -2.03 5.04
CA PHE A 180 11.14 -2.36 3.69
C PHE A 180 12.08 -3.57 3.68
N GLU A 181 12.45 -4.09 4.85
CA GLU A 181 13.32 -5.27 5.02
C GLU A 181 12.50 -6.56 5.15
N GLY A 182 11.23 -6.53 4.73
CA GLY A 182 10.25 -7.61 4.91
C GLY A 182 10.79 -9.01 4.63
N CYS A 183 10.32 -9.98 5.41
CA CYS A 183 10.92 -11.31 5.49
C CYS A 183 10.29 -12.35 4.55
N ALA A 184 9.15 -12.06 3.93
CA ALA A 184 8.45 -13.00 3.07
C ALA A 184 8.94 -12.92 1.63
N ASP A 185 9.18 -14.07 1.01
CA ASP A 185 9.48 -14.12 -0.41
C ASP A 185 8.21 -14.06 -1.27
N GLU A 186 8.36 -14.01 -2.60
CA GLU A 186 7.22 -13.91 -3.52
C GLU A 186 6.40 -15.21 -3.59
N ALA A 187 7.02 -16.38 -3.36
CA ALA A 187 6.35 -17.67 -3.40
C ALA A 187 5.44 -17.84 -2.17
N ASP A 188 5.93 -17.49 -0.99
CA ASP A 188 5.16 -17.48 0.26
C ASP A 188 3.95 -16.56 0.16
N LEU A 189 4.13 -15.36 -0.42
CA LEU A 189 3.03 -14.41 -0.63
C LEU A 189 2.01 -14.92 -1.65
N LEU A 190 2.46 -15.66 -2.68
CA LEU A 190 1.58 -16.25 -3.67
C LEU A 190 0.75 -17.39 -3.08
N GLU A 191 1.39 -18.28 -2.32
CA GLU A 191 0.73 -19.38 -1.60
C GLU A 191 -0.33 -18.82 -0.65
N LEU A 192 0.04 -17.84 0.18
CA LEU A 192 -0.88 -17.20 1.12
C LEU A 192 -2.09 -16.52 0.44
N ALA A 193 -1.87 -15.89 -0.73
CA ALA A 193 -2.97 -15.32 -1.52
C ALA A 193 -3.88 -16.42 -2.12
N GLY A 194 -3.28 -17.54 -2.54
CA GLY A 194 -3.97 -18.74 -3.00
C GLY A 194 -4.85 -19.38 -1.93
N GLU A 195 -4.31 -19.55 -0.72
CA GLU A 195 -5.04 -20.06 0.44
C GLU A 195 -6.26 -19.19 0.78
N LEU A 196 -6.09 -17.86 0.80
CA LEU A 196 -7.21 -16.94 1.00
C LEU A 196 -8.26 -17.06 -0.12
N CYS A 197 -7.82 -17.21 -1.37
CA CYS A 197 -8.70 -17.40 -2.52
C CYS A 197 -9.55 -18.67 -2.40
N ALA A 198 -8.91 -19.80 -2.05
CA ALA A 198 -9.57 -21.07 -1.84
C ALA A 198 -10.56 -20.99 -0.68
N LYS A 199 -10.16 -20.39 0.44
CA LYS A 199 -10.99 -20.27 1.64
C LYS A 199 -12.24 -19.40 1.44
N LYS A 200 -12.14 -18.32 0.65
CA LYS A 200 -13.25 -17.35 0.46
C LYS A 200 -14.03 -17.52 -0.83
N ASN A 201 -13.70 -18.53 -1.65
CA ASN A 201 -14.26 -18.75 -2.98
C ASN A 201 -14.37 -17.42 -3.75
N ILE A 202 -13.21 -16.79 -3.99
CA ILE A 202 -13.15 -15.40 -4.44
C ILE A 202 -13.82 -15.26 -5.83
N PRO A 203 -14.73 -14.29 -6.02
CA PRO A 203 -15.45 -14.15 -7.28
C PRO A 203 -14.51 -13.88 -8.46
N ALA A 204 -14.92 -14.32 -9.65
CA ALA A 204 -14.24 -14.01 -10.90
C ALA A 204 -13.90 -12.51 -11.02
N LEU A 205 -12.78 -12.22 -11.68
CA LEU A 205 -12.27 -10.85 -11.91
C LEU A 205 -11.89 -10.08 -10.63
N THR A 206 -11.74 -10.77 -9.50
CA THR A 206 -11.25 -10.23 -8.24
C THR A 206 -9.88 -10.78 -7.91
N TYR A 207 -8.93 -9.88 -7.64
CA TYR A 207 -7.51 -10.20 -7.46
C TYR A 207 -7.06 -9.85 -6.06
N ILE A 208 -6.29 -10.73 -5.42
CA ILE A 208 -5.67 -10.51 -4.12
C ILE A 208 -4.20 -10.20 -4.35
N CYS A 209 -3.75 -9.02 -3.93
CA CYS A 209 -2.36 -8.62 -4.00
C CYS A 209 -1.80 -8.52 -2.58
N LEU A 210 -0.72 -9.24 -2.28
CA LEU A 210 -0.04 -9.17 -0.98
C LEU A 210 1.32 -8.51 -1.17
N LEU A 211 1.63 -7.49 -0.36
CA LEU A 211 2.90 -6.76 -0.41
C LEU A 211 3.63 -6.84 0.94
N SER A 212 4.89 -7.25 0.93
CA SER A 212 5.77 -7.31 2.11
C SER A 212 7.17 -6.85 1.74
N GLY A 213 7.70 -5.86 2.46
CA GLY A 213 8.96 -5.21 2.09
C GLY A 213 9.00 -4.74 0.63
N ASN A 214 9.98 -5.21 -0.14
CA ASN A 214 10.11 -4.93 -1.57
C ASN A 214 9.45 -5.97 -2.49
N LYS A 215 8.84 -7.00 -1.91
CA LYS A 215 8.20 -8.12 -2.60
C LYS A 215 6.69 -7.93 -2.69
N GLY A 216 6.09 -8.55 -3.70
CA GLY A 216 4.65 -8.58 -3.85
C GLY A 216 4.21 -9.67 -4.81
N SER A 217 3.05 -10.25 -4.54
CA SER A 217 2.47 -11.33 -5.35
C SER A 217 0.97 -11.09 -5.54
N VAL A 218 0.41 -11.68 -6.59
CA VAL A 218 -0.99 -11.57 -6.94
C VAL A 218 -1.59 -12.94 -7.20
N PHE A 219 -2.81 -13.17 -6.72
CA PHE A 219 -3.58 -14.37 -7.04
C PHE A 219 -5.08 -14.05 -7.22
N PRO A 220 -5.79 -14.67 -8.19
CA PRO A 220 -5.22 -15.43 -9.31
C PRO A 220 -4.34 -14.52 -10.19
N GLU A 221 -3.58 -15.10 -11.11
CA GLU A 221 -2.85 -14.31 -12.10
C GLU A 221 -3.80 -13.42 -12.91
N TRP A 222 -3.29 -12.27 -13.38
CA TRP A 222 -4.07 -11.34 -14.18
C TRP A 222 -4.59 -12.04 -15.44
N ALA A 223 -5.88 -11.85 -15.74
CA ALA A 223 -6.49 -12.49 -16.89
C ALA A 223 -5.85 -11.96 -18.17
N VAL A 224 -5.27 -12.85 -18.98
CA VAL A 224 -4.76 -12.51 -20.31
C VAL A 224 -5.95 -12.31 -21.26
N PRO A 225 -5.97 -11.26 -22.10
CA PRO A 225 -7.00 -11.11 -23.11
C PRO A 225 -7.02 -12.33 -24.04
N GLY A 226 -8.15 -13.04 -24.10
CA GLY A 226 -8.37 -14.14 -25.04
C GLY A 226 -8.42 -15.56 -24.45
N SER A 227 -8.16 -15.75 -23.15
CA SER A 227 -8.27 -17.07 -22.50
C SER A 227 -9.65 -17.38 -21.88
N GLY A 228 -10.65 -16.53 -22.10
CA GLY A 228 -12.03 -16.80 -21.74
C GLY A 228 -12.77 -17.46 -22.90
N GLY A 229 -12.78 -18.79 -22.93
CA GLY A 229 -13.75 -19.54 -23.73
C GLY A 229 -15.17 -19.16 -23.35
N VAL A 230 -16.02 -19.07 -24.38
CA VAL A 230 -17.48 -18.96 -24.30
C VAL A 230 -18.06 -20.11 -23.49
#